data_AF-A0A834BMB0-F1
#
_entry.id   AF-A0A834BMB0-F1
#
_cell.length_a   1.000
_cell.length_b   1.000
_cell.length_c   1.000
_cell.angle_alpha   90.00
_cell.angle_beta   90.00
_cell.angle_gamma   90.00
#
_symmetry.space_group_name_H-M   'P 1'
#
loop_
_entity.id
_entity.type
_entity.pdbx_description
1 polymer ?
#
loop_
_entity_poly.entity_id
_entity_poly.type
_entity_poly.pdbx_seq_one_letter_code
_entity_poly.pdbx_strand_id
1 'polypeptide(L)'
;MVDLTRAHSLSPTDHQAAFYLALQLAISRQIPEALGYVRQALQLQGDDANALHLLALLLSAQKHHHDALNIVDMALSEYPENFILLFSKVKLESLCRGPDEALLTCKHMLQIWKSCYNLTNPSDSGRGSSLLDRTIADRRQLNTITLPDFSDPETGSIHATSVAASRVEQALSEVASSLQSSAPKQGPLHPWMTLAQIWLHAAEVYIGIGKPAEATACTQEAANLFPMSHNVLYMRGQVAELRGHIDEARRWYEEALSISPTHVKSMQRLALILHQLGRYSLAEKILRDAVQVNSTAHEVWNGLGEVLQAQGNDTAATECFLTALELEASSPAVPFTIIPRVL
;
A
#
# COMPACT_ATOMS: atom_id res chain seq x y z
N MET A 1 9.11 23.30 -9.08
CA MET A 1 9.05 23.99 -7.77
C MET A 1 8.76 25.48 -7.94
N VAL A 2 9.51 26.21 -8.79
CA VAL A 2 9.32 27.65 -9.05
C VAL A 2 7.91 28.01 -9.51
N ASP A 3 7.26 27.17 -10.32
CA ASP A 3 5.91 27.49 -10.83
C ASP A 3 4.81 27.32 -9.76
N LEU A 4 4.96 26.38 -8.83
CA LEU A 4 3.99 26.12 -7.75
C LEU A 4 4.10 27.14 -6.61
N THR A 5 5.33 27.54 -6.25
CA THR A 5 5.54 28.64 -5.29
C THR A 5 5.00 29.95 -5.85
N ARG A 6 5.20 30.20 -7.15
CA ARG A 6 4.62 31.35 -7.84
C ARG A 6 3.10 31.29 -7.88
N ALA A 7 2.51 30.15 -8.25
CA ALA A 7 1.06 29.96 -8.28
C ALA A 7 0.43 30.24 -6.90
N HIS A 8 1.01 29.68 -5.83
CA HIS A 8 0.53 29.92 -4.46
C HIS A 8 0.69 31.39 -4.04
N SER A 9 1.79 32.06 -4.42
CA SER A 9 1.98 33.48 -4.12
C SER A 9 0.98 34.41 -4.84
N LEU A 10 0.52 34.03 -6.03
CA LEU A 10 -0.45 34.78 -6.82
C LEU A 10 -1.89 34.54 -6.36
N SER A 11 -2.18 33.39 -5.77
CA SER A 11 -3.50 33.02 -5.24
C SER A 11 -3.38 32.30 -3.89
N PRO A 12 -3.19 33.03 -2.78
CA PRO A 12 -2.95 32.42 -1.46
C PRO A 12 -4.19 31.75 -0.86
N THR A 13 -5.38 31.99 -1.44
CA THR A 13 -6.65 31.37 -1.06
C THR A 13 -6.98 30.12 -1.87
N ASP A 14 -6.16 29.76 -2.85
CA ASP A 14 -6.33 28.54 -3.63
C ASP A 14 -5.75 27.34 -2.88
N HIS A 15 -6.64 26.48 -2.38
CA HIS A 15 -6.27 25.27 -1.64
C HIS A 15 -5.51 24.27 -2.52
N GLN A 16 -5.78 24.20 -3.83
CA GLN A 16 -5.11 23.27 -4.76
C GLN A 16 -3.66 23.66 -4.96
N ALA A 17 -3.39 24.96 -5.12
CA ALA A 17 -2.03 25.49 -5.22
C ALA A 17 -1.21 25.17 -3.96
N ALA A 18 -1.80 25.37 -2.77
CA ALA A 18 -1.17 25.02 -1.49
C ALA A 18 -0.92 23.51 -1.36
N PHE A 19 -1.92 22.70 -1.71
CA PHE A 19 -1.84 21.23 -1.68
C PHE A 19 -0.74 20.70 -2.62
N TYR A 20 -0.69 21.14 -3.88
CA TYR A 20 0.31 20.66 -4.83
C TYR A 20 1.72 21.12 -4.48
N LEU A 21 1.86 22.31 -3.89
CA LEU A 21 3.14 22.75 -3.34
C LEU A 21 3.58 21.84 -2.17
N ALA A 22 2.67 21.54 -1.24
CA ALA A 22 2.92 20.60 -0.14
C ALA A 22 3.33 19.21 -0.67
N LEU A 23 2.62 18.68 -1.67
CA LEU A 23 2.90 17.38 -2.27
C LEU A 23 4.29 17.35 -2.92
N GLN A 24 4.66 18.42 -3.62
CA GLN A 24 5.97 18.51 -4.25
C GLN A 24 7.11 18.59 -3.21
N LEU A 25 6.91 19.32 -2.12
CA LEU A 25 7.85 19.39 -1.00
C LEU A 25 7.99 18.03 -0.30
N ALA A 26 6.87 17.32 -0.09
CA ALA A 26 6.85 15.98 0.48
C ALA A 26 7.68 14.99 -0.37
N ILE A 27 7.51 15.02 -1.69
CA ILE A 27 8.27 14.19 -2.63
C ILE A 27 9.77 14.51 -2.60
N SER A 28 10.12 15.78 -2.38
CA SER A 28 11.50 16.24 -2.14
C SER A 28 12.00 16.00 -0.71
N ARG A 29 11.25 15.28 0.13
CA ARG A 29 11.55 14.97 1.54
C ARG A 29 11.71 16.19 2.45
N GLN A 30 11.15 17.34 2.06
CA GLN A 30 11.05 18.55 2.89
C GLN A 30 9.79 18.46 3.77
N ILE A 31 9.84 17.56 4.76
CA ILE A 31 8.67 17.16 5.56
C ILE A 31 8.09 18.33 6.38
N PRO A 32 8.88 19.16 7.09
CA PRO A 32 8.34 20.27 7.89
C PRO A 32 7.62 21.33 7.04
N GLU A 33 8.21 21.71 5.91
CA GLU A 33 7.63 22.70 5.00
C GLU A 33 6.34 22.16 4.36
N ALA A 34 6.34 20.89 3.93
CA ALA A 34 5.16 20.23 3.40
C ALA A 34 4.01 20.20 4.43
N LEU A 35 4.30 19.95 5.71
CA LEU A 35 3.31 20.00 6.79
C LEU A 35 2.71 21.40 6.97
N GLY A 36 3.51 22.45 6.80
CA GLY A 36 3.01 23.83 6.83
C GLY A 36 1.97 24.07 5.75
N TYR A 37 2.30 23.75 4.49
CA TYR A 37 1.41 23.98 3.35
C TYR A 37 0.18 23.07 3.33
N VAL A 38 0.29 21.80 3.75
CA VAL A 38 -0.90 20.92 3.79
C VAL A 38 -1.89 21.40 4.86
N ARG A 39 -1.42 21.93 5.99
CA ARG A 39 -2.29 22.53 7.01
C ARG A 39 -2.96 23.79 6.49
N GLN A 40 -2.27 24.61 5.70
CA GLN A 40 -2.87 25.76 5.03
C GLN A 40 -3.94 25.33 4.01
N ALA A 41 -3.68 24.29 3.23
CA ALA A 41 -4.68 23.72 2.31
C ALA A 41 -5.93 23.25 3.07
N LEU A 42 -5.76 22.55 4.20
CA LEU A 42 -6.86 22.10 5.06
C LEU A 42 -7.59 23.25 5.79
N GLN A 43 -6.91 24.37 6.07
CA GLN A 43 -7.58 25.58 6.59
C GLN A 43 -8.50 26.21 5.55
N LEU A 44 -8.13 26.14 4.27
CA LEU A 44 -8.95 26.64 3.17
C LEU A 44 -10.08 25.67 2.82
N GLN A 45 -9.80 24.36 2.86
CA GLN A 45 -10.77 23.29 2.64
C GLN A 45 -10.51 22.09 3.56
N GLY A 46 -11.26 22.01 4.67
CA GLY A 46 -11.01 21.04 5.74
C GLY A 46 -11.38 19.59 5.44
N ASP A 47 -12.21 19.36 4.43
CA ASP A 47 -12.70 18.03 4.03
C ASP A 47 -11.98 17.46 2.81
N ASP A 48 -10.96 18.11 2.25
CA ASP A 48 -10.28 17.60 1.05
C ASP A 48 -9.57 16.26 1.30
N ALA A 49 -10.04 15.20 0.64
CA ALA A 49 -9.52 13.84 0.80
C ALA A 49 -8.02 13.73 0.51
N ASN A 50 -7.52 14.43 -0.50
CA ASN A 50 -6.12 14.38 -0.90
C ASN A 50 -5.22 15.10 0.13
N ALA A 51 -5.65 16.25 0.65
CA ALA A 51 -4.92 16.97 1.68
C ALA A 51 -4.92 16.21 3.01
N LEU A 52 -6.04 15.59 3.42
CA LEU A 52 -6.08 14.71 4.59
C LEU A 52 -5.16 13.50 4.40
N HIS A 53 -5.17 12.89 3.21
CA HIS A 53 -4.27 11.78 2.90
C HIS A 53 -2.80 12.20 2.98
N LEU A 54 -2.44 13.35 2.37
CA LEU A 54 -1.08 13.87 2.42
C LEU A 54 -0.63 14.19 3.85
N LEU A 55 -1.51 14.76 4.68
CA LEU A 55 -1.25 14.99 6.10
C LEU A 55 -0.93 13.67 6.82
N ALA A 56 -1.72 12.62 6.60
CA ALA A 56 -1.45 11.31 7.18
C ALA A 56 -0.10 10.73 6.71
N LEU A 57 0.23 10.85 5.42
CA LEU A 57 1.52 10.38 4.90
C LEU A 57 2.70 11.15 5.50
N LEU A 58 2.58 12.47 5.69
CA LEU A 58 3.61 13.29 6.32
C LEU A 58 3.80 12.95 7.80
N LEU A 59 2.70 12.73 8.54
CA LEU A 59 2.77 12.23 9.92
C LEU A 59 3.45 10.86 10.00
N SER A 60 3.12 9.96 9.05
CA SER A 60 3.77 8.65 8.97
C SER A 60 5.26 8.75 8.66
N ALA A 61 5.67 9.74 7.86
CA ALA A 61 7.08 10.01 7.58
C ALA A 61 7.84 10.43 8.84
N GLN A 62 7.19 11.18 9.74
CA GLN A 62 7.69 11.52 11.07
C GLN A 62 7.56 10.39 12.10
N LYS A 63 7.15 9.18 11.68
CA LYS A 63 6.90 8.01 12.54
C LYS A 63 5.78 8.19 13.57
N HIS A 64 4.91 9.19 13.37
CA HIS A 64 3.68 9.38 14.14
C HIS A 64 2.55 8.50 13.56
N HIS A 65 2.73 7.18 13.62
CA HIS A 65 1.84 6.22 12.94
C HIS A 65 0.42 6.21 13.50
N HIS A 66 0.23 6.41 14.81
CA HIS A 66 -1.11 6.47 15.42
C HIS A 66 -1.88 7.72 14.97
N ASP A 67 -1.23 8.89 14.95
CA ASP A 67 -1.86 10.12 14.48
C ASP A 67 -2.19 10.04 12.98
N ALA A 68 -1.27 9.50 12.18
CA ALA A 68 -1.51 9.24 10.77
C ALA A 68 -2.74 8.34 10.55
N LEU A 69 -2.87 7.26 11.33
CA LEU A 69 -4.02 6.36 11.25
C LEU A 69 -5.32 7.06 11.65
N ASN A 70 -5.32 7.89 12.70
CA ASN A 70 -6.48 8.67 13.11
C ASN A 70 -6.95 9.64 12.00
N ILE A 71 -6.01 10.28 11.29
CA ILE A 71 -6.34 11.15 10.15
C ILE A 71 -6.94 10.33 8.99
N VAL A 72 -6.41 9.13 8.71
CA VAL A 72 -6.98 8.25 7.69
C VAL A 72 -8.39 7.78 8.08
N ASP A 73 -8.62 7.42 9.34
CA ASP A 73 -9.95 7.03 9.82
C ASP A 73 -10.96 8.18 9.73
N MET A 74 -10.54 9.42 10.05
CA MET A 74 -11.35 10.62 9.85
C MET A 74 -11.66 10.88 8.38
N ALA A 75 -10.68 10.72 7.48
CA ALA A 75 -10.92 10.85 6.05
C ALA A 75 -11.88 9.75 5.55
N LEU A 76 -11.78 8.53 6.05
CA LEU A 76 -12.65 7.42 5.68
C LEU A 76 -14.07 7.55 6.25
N SER A 77 -14.32 8.35 7.29
CA SER A 77 -15.70 8.62 7.73
C SER A 77 -16.47 9.45 6.70
N GLU A 78 -15.79 10.34 5.98
CA GLU A 78 -16.37 11.14 4.88
C GLU A 78 -16.28 10.42 3.53
N TYR A 79 -15.22 9.64 3.31
CA TYR A 79 -14.93 8.93 2.05
C TYR A 79 -14.78 7.40 2.25
N PRO A 80 -15.85 6.68 2.67
CA PRO A 80 -15.76 5.28 3.07
C PRO A 80 -15.35 4.32 1.94
N GLU A 81 -15.58 4.69 0.68
CA GLU A 81 -15.29 3.85 -0.49
C GLU A 81 -13.95 4.23 -1.18
N ASN A 82 -13.13 5.09 -0.56
CA ASN A 82 -11.86 5.50 -1.13
C ASN A 82 -10.77 4.44 -0.93
N PHE A 83 -10.55 3.62 -1.96
CA PHE A 83 -9.56 2.55 -1.94
C PHE A 83 -8.12 3.04 -1.70
N ILE A 84 -7.75 4.25 -2.13
CA ILE A 84 -6.40 4.80 -1.92
C ILE A 84 -6.14 5.05 -0.43
N LEU A 85 -7.13 5.61 0.28
CA LEU A 85 -7.09 5.77 1.73
C LEU A 85 -7.06 4.41 2.44
N LEU A 86 -7.89 3.44 1.99
CA LEU A 86 -7.91 2.09 2.55
C LEU A 86 -6.58 1.35 2.38
N PHE A 87 -5.91 1.46 1.23
CA PHE A 87 -4.56 0.90 1.04
C PHE A 87 -3.55 1.50 2.02
N SER A 88 -3.65 2.80 2.28
CA SER A 88 -2.79 3.47 3.25
C SER A 88 -3.12 3.07 4.69
N LYS A 89 -4.40 2.83 4.99
CA LYS A 89 -4.84 2.26 6.27
C LYS A 89 -4.23 0.89 6.52
N VAL A 90 -4.31 -0.04 5.55
CA VAL A 90 -3.68 -1.38 5.66
C VAL A 90 -2.19 -1.26 6.01
N LYS A 91 -1.49 -0.32 5.37
CA LYS A 91 -0.05 -0.08 5.62
C LYS A 91 0.23 0.49 7.00
N LEU A 92 -0.56 1.44 7.46
CA LEU A 92 -0.43 2.02 8.80
C LEU A 92 -0.79 1.01 9.89
N GLU A 93 -1.86 0.22 9.70
CA GLU A 93 -2.24 -0.85 10.63
C GLU A 93 -1.15 -1.91 10.75
N SER A 94 -0.52 -2.30 9.63
CA SER A 94 0.62 -3.22 9.64
C SER A 94 1.81 -2.67 10.45
N LEU A 95 1.98 -1.33 10.52
CA LEU A 95 3.07 -0.68 11.24
C LEU A 95 2.78 -0.46 12.73
N CYS A 96 1.53 -0.18 13.13
CA CYS A 96 1.22 0.26 14.49
C CYS A 96 0.07 -0.46 15.21
N ARG A 97 -0.64 -1.38 14.55
CA ARG A 97 -1.72 -2.18 15.15
C ARG A 97 -1.39 -3.66 15.14
N GLY A 98 -1.07 -4.19 13.97
CA GLY A 98 -0.81 -5.60 13.75
C GLY A 98 -1.35 -6.10 12.41
N PRO A 99 -1.01 -7.35 12.06
CA PRO A 99 -1.46 -7.96 10.82
C PRO A 99 -2.96 -8.26 10.79
N ASP A 100 -3.56 -8.55 11.95
CA ASP A 100 -4.98 -8.93 12.04
C ASP A 100 -5.89 -7.75 11.64
N GLU A 101 -5.60 -6.54 12.15
CA GLU A 101 -6.29 -5.31 11.77
C GLU A 101 -6.12 -4.99 10.29
N ALA A 102 -4.90 -5.11 9.76
CA ALA A 102 -4.61 -4.86 8.36
C ALA A 102 -5.41 -5.82 7.43
N LEU A 103 -5.49 -7.11 7.78
CA LEU A 103 -6.27 -8.09 7.03
C LEU A 103 -7.78 -7.89 7.18
N LEU A 104 -8.27 -7.40 8.33
CA LEU A 104 -9.67 -6.98 8.49
C LEU A 104 -10.01 -5.83 7.54
N THR A 105 -9.11 -4.86 7.38
CA THR A 105 -9.28 -3.78 6.39
C THR A 105 -9.24 -4.34 4.95
N CYS A 106 -8.37 -5.28 4.62
CA CYS A 106 -8.40 -5.96 3.31
C CYS A 106 -9.75 -6.66 3.06
N LYS A 107 -10.29 -7.37 4.05
CA LYS A 107 -11.61 -8.00 3.96
C LYS A 107 -12.71 -6.96 3.72
N HIS A 108 -12.67 -5.85 4.46
CA HIS A 108 -13.60 -4.74 4.29
C HIS A 108 -13.54 -4.15 2.87
N MET A 109 -12.33 -3.96 2.32
CA MET A 109 -12.13 -3.51 0.94
C MET A 109 -12.75 -4.47 -0.08
N LEU A 110 -12.63 -5.79 0.11
CA LEU A 110 -13.29 -6.76 -0.77
C LEU A 110 -14.82 -6.67 -0.70
N GLN A 111 -15.38 -6.38 0.48
CA GLN A 111 -16.83 -6.16 0.65
C GLN A 111 -17.29 -4.90 -0.06
N ILE A 112 -16.56 -3.79 0.08
CA ILE A 112 -16.81 -2.55 -0.66
C ILE A 112 -16.76 -2.82 -2.16
N TRP A 113 -15.67 -3.46 -2.63
CA TRP A 113 -15.51 -3.77 -4.05
C TRP A 113 -16.69 -4.57 -4.60
N LYS A 114 -17.12 -5.61 -3.88
CA LYS A 114 -18.28 -6.42 -4.26
C LYS A 114 -19.56 -5.58 -4.31
N SER A 115 -19.77 -4.69 -3.33
CA SER A 115 -20.94 -3.80 -3.27
C SER A 115 -20.98 -2.80 -4.44
N CYS A 116 -19.84 -2.16 -4.75
CA CYS A 116 -19.72 -1.16 -5.80
C CYS A 116 -19.82 -1.78 -7.20
N TYR A 117 -19.28 -2.99 -7.39
CA TYR A 117 -19.12 -3.62 -8.69
C TYR A 117 -19.90 -4.92 -8.83
N ASN A 118 -21.09 -5.05 -8.22
CA ASN A 118 -21.98 -6.19 -8.40
C ASN A 118 -22.11 -6.56 -9.89
N LEU A 119 -21.30 -7.52 -10.35
CA LEU A 119 -21.35 -8.14 -11.67
C LEU A 119 -22.50 -9.16 -11.67
N THR A 120 -23.69 -8.71 -11.30
CA THR A 120 -24.90 -9.52 -11.34
C THR A 120 -25.45 -9.47 -12.75
N ASN A 121 -25.33 -10.60 -13.47
CA ASN A 121 -26.12 -11.07 -14.61
C ASN A 121 -26.58 -10.05 -15.68
N PRO A 122 -26.26 -10.25 -16.99
CA PRO A 122 -26.75 -9.40 -18.08
C PRO A 122 -28.28 -9.37 -18.26
N SER A 123 -29.04 -10.15 -17.50
CA SER A 123 -30.50 -10.24 -17.60
C SER A 123 -31.25 -9.09 -16.92
N ASP A 124 -30.57 -8.21 -16.18
CA ASP A 124 -31.19 -7.05 -15.52
C ASP A 124 -30.71 -5.71 -16.11
N SER A 125 -30.46 -5.70 -17.42
CA SER A 125 -30.13 -4.51 -18.22
C SER A 125 -31.36 -3.59 -18.40
N GLY A 126 -32.01 -3.19 -17.31
CA GLY A 126 -33.22 -2.37 -17.31
C GLY A 126 -33.28 -1.27 -16.26
N ARG A 127 -32.37 -1.23 -15.27
CA ARG A 127 -32.29 -0.12 -14.32
C ARG A 127 -30.85 0.28 -14.10
N GLY A 128 -30.41 1.29 -14.86
CA GLY A 128 -29.29 2.13 -14.45
C GLY A 128 -29.62 2.74 -13.09
N SER A 129 -29.17 2.09 -12.01
CA SER A 129 -29.24 2.65 -10.67
C SER A 129 -28.10 3.66 -10.56
N SER A 130 -28.47 4.93 -10.77
CA SER A 130 -27.70 6.09 -10.35
C SER A 130 -27.03 5.87 -8.98
N LEU A 131 -25.73 6.16 -8.91
CA LEU A 131 -24.89 6.14 -7.71
C LEU A 131 -25.42 7.05 -6.58
N LEU A 132 -26.38 7.92 -6.86
CA LEU A 132 -26.94 8.88 -5.89
C LEU A 132 -28.17 8.34 -5.11
N ASP A 133 -28.85 7.30 -5.58
CA ASP A 133 -30.12 6.87 -4.94
C ASP A 133 -29.94 5.94 -3.74
N ARG A 134 -28.78 5.27 -3.60
CA ARG A 134 -28.54 4.34 -2.47
C ARG A 134 -28.24 5.03 -1.15
N THR A 135 -27.81 6.28 -1.17
CA THR A 135 -27.37 7.01 0.04
C THR A 135 -28.55 7.43 0.95
N ILE A 136 -29.78 7.43 0.45
CA ILE A 136 -30.97 7.91 1.19
C ILE A 136 -31.73 6.76 1.87
N ALA A 137 -31.62 5.51 1.38
CA ALA A 137 -32.41 4.39 1.89
C ALA A 137 -31.83 3.73 3.16
N ASP A 138 -30.50 3.70 3.32
CA ASP A 138 -29.85 2.94 4.42
C ASP A 138 -29.84 3.66 5.78
N ARG A 139 -30.17 4.96 5.81
CA ARG A 139 -30.19 5.74 7.06
C ARG A 139 -31.34 5.40 8.02
N ARG A 140 -32.31 4.56 7.62
CA ARG A 140 -33.51 4.25 8.43
C ARG A 140 -33.53 2.87 9.09
N GLN A 141 -32.54 2.00 8.90
CA GLN A 141 -32.56 0.63 9.44
C GLN A 141 -31.52 0.32 10.53
N LEU A 142 -30.82 1.32 11.07
CA LEU A 142 -29.81 1.11 12.12
C LEU A 142 -30.28 1.32 13.57
N ASN A 143 -31.58 1.52 13.82
CA ASN A 143 -32.12 1.64 15.18
C ASN A 143 -32.87 0.38 15.61
N THR A 144 -32.18 -0.75 15.82
CA THR A 144 -32.50 -1.74 16.89
C THR A 144 -31.58 -2.95 16.78
N ILE A 145 -30.49 -2.99 17.55
CA ILE A 145 -29.91 -4.26 18.03
C ILE A 145 -29.48 -4.05 19.48
N THR A 146 -30.11 -4.81 20.37
CA THR A 146 -29.89 -4.88 21.81
C THR A 146 -28.52 -5.46 22.15
N LEU A 147 -27.82 -4.82 23.09
CA LEU A 147 -26.57 -5.27 23.71
C LEU A 147 -26.77 -6.55 24.55
N PRO A 148 -25.82 -7.49 24.55
CA PRO A 148 -25.66 -8.44 25.65
C PRO A 148 -24.61 -7.96 26.67
N ASP A 149 -24.91 -8.21 27.93
CA ASP A 149 -24.11 -7.97 29.14
C ASP A 149 -22.67 -8.50 29.08
N PHE A 150 -21.74 -7.68 29.59
CA PHE A 150 -20.40 -8.11 29.95
C PHE A 150 -20.38 -8.55 31.42
N SER A 151 -19.96 -9.78 31.68
CA SER A 151 -19.44 -10.20 32.99
C SER A 151 -18.09 -10.91 32.84
N ASP A 152 -17.08 -10.16 33.27
CA ASP A 152 -15.82 -10.52 33.96
C ASP A 152 -14.66 -11.30 33.31
N PRO A 153 -13.43 -11.05 33.81
CA PRO A 153 -12.17 -11.16 33.07
C PRO A 153 -11.28 -12.33 33.54
N GLU A 154 -10.03 -12.32 33.06
CA GLU A 154 -8.93 -13.28 33.29
C GLU A 154 -8.91 -14.46 32.29
N THR A 155 -7.81 -14.89 31.68
CA THR A 155 -6.37 -14.85 31.96
C THR A 155 -5.62 -15.03 30.63
N GLY A 156 -4.35 -14.63 30.57
CA GLY A 156 -3.58 -14.56 29.32
C GLY A 156 -3.14 -15.88 28.67
N SER A 157 -2.37 -15.71 27.58
CA SER A 157 -1.45 -16.67 26.92
C SER A 157 -1.82 -17.00 25.47
N ILE A 158 -1.00 -16.47 24.53
CA ILE A 158 -0.42 -17.09 23.30
C ILE A 158 -1.37 -17.78 22.27
N HIS A 159 -2.64 -18.03 22.56
CA HIS A 159 -3.61 -18.69 21.66
C HIS A 159 -4.67 -17.76 21.03
N ALA A 160 -4.77 -16.50 21.48
CA ALA A 160 -5.77 -15.57 20.96
C ALA A 160 -5.49 -15.15 19.49
N THR A 161 -4.22 -15.06 19.11
CA THR A 161 -3.79 -14.73 17.73
C THR A 161 -4.17 -15.84 16.74
N SER A 162 -4.20 -17.11 17.16
CA SER A 162 -4.56 -18.22 16.28
C SER A 162 -6.04 -18.23 15.89
N VAL A 163 -6.94 -17.82 16.80
CA VAL A 163 -8.38 -17.83 16.53
C VAL A 163 -8.80 -16.62 15.71
N ALA A 164 -8.25 -15.43 16.00
CA ALA A 164 -8.51 -14.22 15.23
C ALA A 164 -7.98 -14.34 13.79
N ALA A 165 -6.72 -14.77 13.62
CA ALA A 165 -6.13 -15.01 12.30
C ALA A 165 -6.93 -16.05 11.49
N SER A 166 -7.32 -17.17 12.13
CA SER A 166 -8.14 -18.22 11.48
C SER A 166 -9.52 -17.71 11.02
N ARG A 167 -10.16 -16.83 11.80
CA ARG A 167 -11.45 -16.21 11.41
C ARG A 167 -11.30 -15.23 10.25
N VAL A 168 -10.20 -14.47 10.23
CA VAL A 168 -9.88 -13.57 9.12
C VAL A 168 -9.58 -14.36 7.85
N GLU A 169 -8.83 -15.46 7.96
CA GLU A 169 -8.54 -16.40 6.87
C GLU A 169 -9.81 -17.02 6.27
N GLN A 170 -10.69 -17.54 7.13
CA GLN A 170 -11.95 -18.13 6.68
C GLN A 170 -12.79 -17.09 5.95
N ALA A 171 -12.86 -15.87 6.49
CA ALA A 171 -13.67 -14.83 5.89
C ALA A 171 -13.09 -14.30 4.57
N LEU A 172 -11.77 -14.19 4.44
CA LEU A 172 -11.14 -13.85 3.16
C LEU A 172 -11.37 -14.96 2.13
N SER A 173 -11.33 -16.23 2.55
CA SER A 173 -11.60 -17.39 1.70
C SER A 173 -13.05 -17.44 1.23
N GLU A 174 -14.01 -17.15 2.12
CA GLU A 174 -15.43 -17.05 1.78
C GLU A 174 -15.68 -15.96 0.74
N VAL A 175 -15.07 -14.78 0.93
CA VAL A 175 -15.18 -13.68 -0.03
C VAL A 175 -14.52 -14.07 -1.36
N ALA A 176 -13.33 -14.68 -1.35
CA ALA A 176 -12.64 -15.18 -2.54
C ALA A 176 -13.49 -16.18 -3.34
N SER A 177 -14.08 -17.17 -2.65
CA SER A 177 -14.93 -18.18 -3.29
C SER A 177 -16.12 -17.56 -4.01
N SER A 178 -16.68 -16.47 -3.46
CA SER A 178 -17.77 -15.73 -4.10
C SER A 178 -17.34 -14.90 -5.32
N LEU A 179 -16.02 -14.71 -5.51
CA LEU A 179 -15.42 -13.97 -6.61
C LEU A 179 -14.84 -14.87 -7.73
N GLN A 180 -14.74 -16.20 -7.54
CA GLN A 180 -14.09 -17.10 -8.51
C GLN A 180 -14.64 -17.07 -9.95
N SER A 181 -15.85 -16.55 -10.19
CA SER A 181 -16.39 -16.37 -11.55
C SER A 181 -15.96 -15.06 -12.24
N SER A 182 -15.21 -14.20 -11.56
CA SER A 182 -14.90 -12.82 -11.94
C SER A 182 -13.58 -12.70 -12.71
N ALA A 183 -13.32 -13.58 -13.68
CA ALA A 183 -12.30 -13.27 -14.69
C ALA A 183 -12.68 -11.94 -15.35
N PRO A 184 -11.72 -11.05 -15.70
CA PRO A 184 -12.04 -9.77 -16.33
C PRO A 184 -12.78 -9.99 -17.65
N LYS A 185 -14.11 -9.95 -17.58
CA LYS A 185 -15.03 -9.90 -18.72
C LYS A 185 -15.40 -8.44 -18.93
N GLN A 186 -15.69 -8.09 -20.19
CA GLN A 186 -15.82 -6.70 -20.67
C GLN A 186 -16.34 -5.70 -19.62
N GLY A 187 -15.53 -4.68 -19.33
CA GLY A 187 -15.81 -3.67 -18.30
C GLY A 187 -14.59 -2.74 -18.10
N PRO A 188 -14.72 -1.69 -17.27
CA PRO A 188 -13.61 -0.80 -16.97
C PRO A 188 -12.46 -1.58 -16.33
N LEU A 189 -11.21 -1.25 -16.69
CA LEU A 189 -10.02 -1.94 -16.19
C LEU A 189 -9.74 -1.64 -14.71
N HIS A 190 -10.08 -0.43 -14.25
CA HIS A 190 -9.74 0.08 -12.93
C HIS A 190 -10.27 -0.79 -11.77
N PRO A 191 -11.55 -1.21 -11.73
CA PRO A 191 -12.05 -2.09 -10.66
C PRO A 191 -11.27 -3.39 -10.54
N TRP A 192 -10.91 -4.02 -11.67
CA TRP A 192 -10.12 -5.24 -11.65
C TRP A 192 -8.72 -5.00 -11.10
N MET A 193 -8.08 -3.89 -11.49
CA MET A 193 -6.78 -3.49 -10.94
C MET A 193 -6.86 -3.27 -9.43
N THR A 194 -7.91 -2.60 -8.93
CA THR A 194 -8.16 -2.43 -7.50
C THR A 194 -8.32 -3.78 -6.80
N LEU A 195 -9.10 -4.71 -7.36
CA LEU A 195 -9.28 -6.05 -6.78
C LEU A 195 -7.95 -6.81 -6.69
N ALA A 196 -7.13 -6.77 -7.74
CA ALA A 196 -5.81 -7.36 -7.74
C ALA A 196 -4.91 -6.71 -6.68
N GLN A 197 -4.95 -5.39 -6.52
CA GLN A 197 -4.20 -4.69 -5.47
C GLN A 197 -4.65 -5.10 -4.06
N ILE A 198 -5.95 -5.27 -3.80
CA ILE A 198 -6.45 -5.73 -2.49
C ILE A 198 -5.84 -7.10 -2.16
N TRP A 199 -5.86 -8.03 -3.10
CA TRP A 199 -5.25 -9.35 -2.95
C TRP A 199 -3.75 -9.29 -2.70
N LEU A 200 -3.03 -8.44 -3.43
CA LEU A 200 -1.58 -8.27 -3.26
C LEU A 200 -1.24 -7.64 -1.89
N HIS A 201 -2.04 -6.69 -1.40
CA HIS A 201 -1.87 -6.13 -0.06
C HIS A 201 -2.09 -7.20 1.03
N ALA A 202 -3.13 -8.04 0.91
CA ALA A 202 -3.33 -9.15 1.82
C ALA A 202 -2.17 -10.16 1.78
N ALA A 203 -1.67 -10.49 0.58
CA ALA A 203 -0.50 -11.36 0.41
C ALA A 203 0.76 -10.77 1.08
N GLU A 204 0.97 -9.46 0.99
CA GLU A 204 2.10 -8.77 1.62
C GLU A 204 2.03 -8.84 3.14
N VAL A 205 0.83 -8.71 3.72
CA VAL A 205 0.61 -8.91 5.15
C VAL A 205 0.93 -10.37 5.54
N TYR A 206 0.44 -11.36 4.80
CA TYR A 206 0.74 -12.77 5.08
C TYR A 206 2.23 -13.12 4.95
N ILE A 207 2.95 -12.50 4.01
CA ILE A 207 4.40 -12.63 3.92
C ILE A 207 5.07 -12.07 5.17
N GLY A 208 4.62 -10.91 5.66
CA GLY A 208 5.12 -10.30 6.90
C GLY A 208 4.91 -11.18 8.15
N ILE A 209 3.83 -11.96 8.20
CA ILE A 209 3.56 -12.91 9.29
C ILE A 209 4.36 -14.23 9.13
N GLY A 210 4.92 -14.49 7.94
CA GLY A 210 5.61 -15.74 7.63
C GLY A 210 4.66 -16.89 7.25
N LYS A 211 3.50 -16.57 6.66
CA LYS A 211 2.47 -17.52 6.23
C LYS A 211 2.46 -17.70 4.70
N PRO A 212 3.31 -18.59 4.14
CA PRO A 212 3.47 -18.69 2.69
C PRO A 212 2.28 -19.31 1.96
N ALA A 213 1.46 -20.14 2.62
CA ALA A 213 0.32 -20.79 1.98
C ALA A 213 -0.79 -19.78 1.66
N GLU A 214 -1.15 -18.96 2.64
CA GLU A 214 -2.13 -17.90 2.56
C GLU A 214 -1.66 -16.79 1.60
N ALA A 215 -0.39 -16.39 1.69
CA ALA A 215 0.21 -15.46 0.72
C ALA A 215 0.15 -15.99 -0.72
N THR A 216 0.33 -17.31 -0.92
CA THR A 216 0.19 -17.93 -2.24
C THR A 216 -1.25 -17.87 -2.73
N ALA A 217 -2.23 -18.16 -1.87
CA ALA A 217 -3.64 -18.10 -2.24
C ALA A 217 -4.04 -16.68 -2.68
N CYS A 218 -3.70 -15.66 -1.88
CA CYS A 218 -3.96 -14.26 -2.23
C CYS A 218 -3.24 -13.85 -3.52
N THR A 219 -1.96 -14.22 -3.68
CA THR A 219 -1.20 -13.92 -4.90
C THR A 219 -1.80 -14.63 -6.11
N GLN A 220 -2.33 -15.85 -5.95
CA GLN A 220 -2.99 -16.59 -7.02
C GLN A 220 -4.31 -15.93 -7.43
N GLU A 221 -5.10 -15.40 -6.50
CA GLU A 221 -6.30 -14.62 -6.83
C GLU A 221 -5.97 -13.35 -7.63
N ALA A 222 -4.90 -12.64 -7.26
CA ALA A 222 -4.40 -11.52 -8.07
C ALA A 222 -3.92 -11.98 -9.47
N ALA A 223 -3.27 -13.15 -9.54
CA ALA A 223 -2.78 -13.73 -10.80
C ALA A 223 -3.91 -14.20 -11.72
N ASN A 224 -5.05 -14.62 -11.18
CA ASN A 224 -6.24 -14.97 -11.96
C ASN A 224 -6.79 -13.75 -12.74
N LEU A 225 -6.55 -12.53 -12.23
CA LEU A 225 -6.94 -11.28 -12.87
C LEU A 225 -5.87 -10.77 -13.84
N PHE A 226 -4.61 -10.73 -13.39
CA PHE A 226 -3.48 -10.22 -14.17
C PHE A 226 -2.24 -11.10 -14.03
N PRO A 227 -2.15 -12.21 -14.78
CA PRO A 227 -1.08 -13.20 -14.62
C PRO A 227 0.31 -12.64 -14.95
N MET A 228 0.39 -11.64 -15.84
CA MET A 228 1.64 -11.00 -16.26
C MET A 228 1.90 -9.66 -15.54
N SER A 229 1.18 -9.34 -14.46
CA SER A 229 1.44 -8.13 -13.69
C SER A 229 2.80 -8.24 -12.97
N HIS A 230 3.68 -7.24 -13.13
CA HIS A 230 4.97 -7.21 -12.44
C HIS A 230 4.81 -7.27 -10.90
N ASN A 231 3.72 -6.73 -10.35
CA ASN A 231 3.42 -6.83 -8.92
C ASN A 231 3.08 -8.26 -8.50
N VAL A 232 2.32 -9.00 -9.31
CA VAL A 232 2.01 -10.42 -9.05
C VAL A 232 3.28 -11.26 -9.11
N LEU A 233 4.11 -11.06 -10.14
CA LEU A 233 5.40 -11.76 -10.30
C LEU A 233 6.34 -11.45 -9.13
N TYR A 234 6.42 -10.19 -8.70
CA TYR A 234 7.16 -9.79 -7.50
C TYR A 234 6.67 -10.52 -6.24
N MET A 235 5.34 -10.57 -6.01
CA MET A 235 4.79 -11.29 -4.85
C MET A 235 5.07 -12.79 -4.90
N ARG A 236 5.03 -13.42 -6.09
CA ARG A 236 5.47 -14.83 -6.25
C ARG A 236 6.93 -15.01 -5.88
N GLY A 237 7.79 -14.06 -6.26
CA GLY A 237 9.19 -14.03 -5.82
C GLY A 237 9.33 -13.99 -4.30
N GLN A 238 8.59 -13.11 -3.63
CA GLN A 238 8.62 -13.02 -2.16
C GLN A 238 8.11 -14.30 -1.47
N VAL A 239 7.03 -14.89 -1.99
CA VAL A 239 6.52 -16.19 -1.50
C VAL A 239 7.56 -17.30 -1.67
N ALA A 240 8.28 -17.33 -2.80
CA ALA A 240 9.34 -18.31 -3.04
C ALA A 240 10.53 -18.11 -2.09
N GLU A 241 10.92 -16.86 -1.78
CA GLU A 241 11.95 -16.57 -0.77
C GLU A 241 11.51 -17.01 0.62
N LEU A 242 10.25 -16.76 1.00
CA LEU A 242 9.70 -17.20 2.29
C LEU A 242 9.70 -18.73 2.43
N ARG A 243 9.60 -19.46 1.31
CA ARG A 243 9.73 -20.92 1.26
C ARG A 243 11.19 -21.42 1.21
N GLY A 244 12.16 -20.52 1.09
CA GLY A 244 13.58 -20.87 0.91
C GLY A 244 13.97 -21.28 -0.51
N HIS A 245 13.09 -21.14 -1.50
CA HIS A 245 13.37 -21.47 -2.89
C HIS A 245 14.02 -20.28 -3.63
N ILE A 246 15.29 -20.00 -3.31
CA ILE A 246 16.00 -18.80 -3.79
C ILE A 246 16.14 -18.74 -5.32
N ASP A 247 16.41 -19.86 -5.99
CA ASP A 247 16.50 -19.90 -7.46
C ASP A 247 15.15 -19.69 -8.16
N GLU A 248 14.05 -20.08 -7.51
CA GLU A 248 12.70 -19.81 -8.00
C GLU A 248 12.37 -18.32 -7.82
N ALA A 249 12.67 -17.75 -6.66
CA ALA A 249 12.52 -16.33 -6.40
C ALA A 249 13.28 -15.47 -7.41
N ARG A 250 14.54 -15.83 -7.71
CA ARG A 250 15.36 -15.14 -8.72
C ARG A 250 14.65 -15.06 -10.06
N ARG A 251 14.13 -16.19 -10.55
CA ARG A 251 13.40 -16.25 -11.84
C ARG A 251 12.16 -15.37 -11.83
N TRP A 252 11.38 -15.38 -10.75
CA TRP A 252 10.21 -14.52 -10.63
C TRP A 252 10.56 -13.02 -10.65
N TYR A 253 11.67 -12.63 -10.01
CA TYR A 253 12.15 -11.25 -10.05
C TYR A 253 12.68 -10.85 -11.44
N GLU A 254 13.40 -11.74 -12.12
CA GLU A 254 13.83 -11.54 -13.51
C GLU A 254 12.63 -11.37 -14.44
N GLU A 255 11.59 -12.20 -14.30
CA GLU A 255 10.34 -12.07 -15.06
C GLU A 255 9.62 -10.76 -14.75
N ALA A 256 9.52 -10.36 -13.47
CA ALA A 256 8.92 -9.09 -13.09
C ALA A 256 9.64 -7.89 -13.74
N LEU A 257 10.98 -7.93 -13.82
CA LEU A 257 11.79 -6.90 -14.47
C LEU A 257 11.72 -6.94 -16.00
N SER A 258 11.44 -8.11 -16.59
CA SER A 258 11.17 -8.21 -18.03
C SER A 258 9.88 -7.49 -18.43
N ILE A 259 8.90 -7.46 -17.52
CA ILE A 259 7.63 -6.73 -17.71
C ILE A 259 7.77 -5.25 -17.32
N SER A 260 8.43 -4.97 -16.21
CA SER A 260 8.65 -3.61 -15.70
C SER A 260 10.12 -3.41 -15.32
N PRO A 261 10.96 -2.94 -16.26
CA PRO A 261 12.39 -2.74 -16.03
C PRO A 261 12.72 -1.72 -14.93
N THR A 262 11.75 -0.89 -14.55
CA THR A 262 11.89 0.15 -13.53
C THR A 262 11.27 -0.26 -12.18
N HIS A 263 10.91 -1.52 -11.99
CA HIS A 263 10.33 -1.98 -10.72
C HIS A 263 11.40 -2.14 -9.62
N VAL A 264 11.64 -1.05 -8.88
CA VAL A 264 12.69 -0.93 -7.85
C VAL A 264 12.68 -2.06 -6.83
N LYS A 265 11.51 -2.49 -6.35
CA LYS A 265 11.42 -3.59 -5.37
C LYS A 265 11.95 -4.91 -5.93
N SER A 266 11.68 -5.24 -7.20
CA SER A 266 12.24 -6.44 -7.84
C SER A 266 13.75 -6.31 -8.04
N MET A 267 14.24 -5.11 -8.41
CA MET A 267 15.68 -4.84 -8.57
C MET A 267 16.42 -5.08 -7.26
N GLN A 268 15.89 -4.56 -6.16
CA GLN A 268 16.45 -4.73 -4.82
C GLN A 268 16.51 -6.21 -4.41
N ARG A 269 15.40 -6.95 -4.52
CA ARG A 269 15.39 -8.38 -4.14
C ARG A 269 16.31 -9.21 -5.02
N LEU A 270 16.33 -8.97 -6.33
CA LEU A 270 17.25 -9.64 -7.24
C LEU A 270 18.72 -9.34 -6.90
N ALA A 271 19.05 -8.09 -6.59
CA ALA A 271 20.39 -7.71 -6.18
C ALA A 271 20.80 -8.37 -4.85
N LEU A 272 19.90 -8.48 -3.88
CA LEU A 272 20.15 -9.19 -2.62
C LEU A 272 20.45 -10.69 -2.86
N ILE A 273 19.71 -11.35 -3.74
CA ILE A 273 19.99 -12.74 -4.13
C ILE A 273 21.35 -12.84 -4.82
N LEU A 274 21.68 -11.91 -5.72
CA LEU A 274 22.98 -11.90 -6.40
C LEU A 274 24.14 -11.65 -5.43
N HIS A 275 23.94 -10.80 -4.41
CA HIS A 275 24.88 -10.58 -3.32
C HIS A 275 25.14 -11.88 -2.55
N GLN A 276 24.08 -12.62 -2.16
CA GLN A 276 24.21 -13.92 -1.49
C GLN A 276 24.95 -14.96 -2.35
N LEU A 277 24.82 -14.89 -3.68
CA LEU A 277 25.53 -15.75 -4.63
C LEU A 277 26.96 -15.29 -4.94
N GLY A 278 27.47 -14.25 -4.27
CA GLY A 278 28.81 -13.70 -4.49
C GLY A 278 28.98 -12.92 -5.80
N ARG A 279 27.89 -12.61 -6.52
CA ARG A 279 27.90 -11.89 -7.80
C ARG A 279 27.83 -10.39 -7.59
N TYR A 280 28.80 -9.84 -6.86
CA TYR A 280 28.77 -8.46 -6.37
C TYR A 280 28.70 -7.40 -7.47
N SER A 281 29.42 -7.59 -8.58
CA SER A 281 29.43 -6.62 -9.69
C SER A 281 28.07 -6.48 -10.38
N LEU A 282 27.33 -7.59 -10.52
CA LEU A 282 25.96 -7.57 -11.08
C LEU A 282 24.97 -6.96 -10.09
N ALA A 283 25.09 -7.31 -8.80
CA ALA A 283 24.26 -6.74 -7.74
C ALA A 283 24.43 -5.22 -7.66
N GLU A 284 25.67 -4.73 -7.65
CA GLU A 284 25.98 -3.30 -7.62
C GLU A 284 25.38 -2.58 -8.83
N LYS A 285 25.54 -3.13 -10.04
CA LYS A 285 24.96 -2.53 -11.25
C LYS A 285 23.44 -2.37 -11.14
N ILE A 286 22.74 -3.43 -10.73
CA ILE A 286 21.28 -3.40 -10.57
C ILE A 286 20.87 -2.39 -9.50
N LEU A 287 21.60 -2.29 -8.39
CA LEU A 287 21.30 -1.32 -7.33
C LEU A 287 21.56 0.12 -7.78
N ARG A 288 22.62 0.38 -8.54
CA ARG A 288 22.86 1.70 -9.14
C ARG A 288 21.77 2.07 -10.13
N ASP A 289 21.32 1.14 -10.97
CA ASP A 289 20.18 1.34 -11.86
C ASP A 289 18.90 1.65 -11.05
N ALA A 290 18.68 0.95 -9.93
CA ALA A 290 17.54 1.20 -9.03
C ALA A 290 17.60 2.59 -8.37
N VAL A 291 18.79 3.08 -8.01
CA VAL A 291 18.99 4.45 -7.51
C VAL A 291 18.64 5.50 -8.58
N GLN A 292 18.94 5.24 -9.86
CA GLN A 292 18.54 6.14 -10.95
C GLN A 292 17.02 6.22 -11.11
N VAL A 293 16.32 5.11 -10.86
CA VAL A 293 14.85 5.06 -10.93
C VAL A 293 14.21 5.73 -9.70
N ASN A 294 14.71 5.44 -8.51
CA ASN A 294 14.22 6.05 -7.27
C ASN A 294 15.37 6.26 -6.27
N SER A 295 15.90 7.47 -6.26
CA SER A 295 16.99 7.88 -5.34
C SER A 295 16.55 7.98 -3.88
N THR A 296 15.25 7.94 -3.59
CA THR A 296 14.71 8.04 -2.22
C THR A 296 14.41 6.69 -1.56
N ALA A 297 14.71 5.57 -2.23
CA ALA A 297 14.52 4.22 -1.71
C ALA A 297 15.69 3.84 -0.79
N HIS A 298 15.54 4.04 0.52
CA HIS A 298 16.57 3.71 1.52
C HIS A 298 17.00 2.23 1.48
N GLU A 299 16.09 1.32 1.17
CA GLU A 299 16.35 -0.12 1.07
C GLU A 299 17.35 -0.46 -0.05
N VAL A 300 17.35 0.31 -1.14
CA VAL A 300 18.31 0.18 -2.25
C VAL A 300 19.69 0.68 -1.82
N TRP A 301 19.76 1.80 -1.10
CA TRP A 301 21.00 2.33 -0.55
C TRP A 301 21.63 1.38 0.48
N ASN A 302 20.82 0.77 1.33
CA ASN A 302 21.28 -0.28 2.26
C ASN A 302 21.86 -1.48 1.49
N GLY A 303 21.13 -2.00 0.49
CA GLY A 303 21.65 -3.10 -0.34
C GLY A 303 22.94 -2.74 -1.07
N LEU A 304 23.07 -1.48 -1.52
CA LEU A 304 24.29 -1.00 -2.18
C LEU A 304 25.45 -0.92 -1.19
N GLY A 305 25.20 -0.45 0.03
CA GLY A 305 26.18 -0.45 1.12
C GLY A 305 26.67 -1.86 1.45
N GLU A 306 25.77 -2.83 1.58
CA GLU A 306 26.11 -4.25 1.84
C GLU A 306 27.01 -4.82 0.72
N VAL A 307 26.64 -4.59 -0.54
CA VAL A 307 27.43 -5.07 -1.69
C VAL A 307 28.81 -4.41 -1.75
N LEU A 308 28.90 -3.10 -1.52
CA LEU A 308 30.18 -2.36 -1.52
C LEU A 308 31.08 -2.81 -0.37
N GLN A 309 30.50 -3.07 0.80
CA GLN A 309 31.22 -3.63 1.95
C GLN A 309 31.77 -5.02 1.62
N ALA A 310 30.97 -5.90 1.00
CA ALA A 310 31.42 -7.22 0.56
C ALA A 310 32.55 -7.17 -0.49
N GLN A 311 32.64 -6.09 -1.27
CA GLN A 311 33.74 -5.82 -2.19
C GLN A 311 34.99 -5.20 -1.53
N GLY A 312 34.92 -4.80 -0.25
CA GLY A 312 36.00 -4.13 0.48
C GLY A 312 36.06 -2.60 0.32
N ASN A 313 35.00 -2.00 -0.25
CA ASN A 313 34.89 -0.55 -0.45
C ASN A 313 34.20 0.12 0.76
N ASP A 314 34.82 0.06 1.93
CA ASP A 314 34.19 0.48 3.20
C ASP A 314 33.77 1.96 3.22
N THR A 315 34.56 2.86 2.61
CA THR A 315 34.22 4.29 2.57
C THR A 315 32.91 4.55 1.81
N ALA A 316 32.79 4.01 0.60
CA ALA A 316 31.58 4.13 -0.20
C ALA A 316 30.38 3.41 0.46
N ALA A 317 30.62 2.29 1.15
CA ALA A 317 29.58 1.60 1.91
C ALA A 317 29.03 2.48 3.05
N THR A 318 29.91 3.13 3.83
CA THR A 318 29.47 4.04 4.92
C THR A 318 28.64 5.21 4.40
N GLU A 319 29.01 5.82 3.27
CA GLU A 319 28.21 6.87 2.63
C GLU A 319 26.82 6.37 2.21
N CYS A 320 26.73 5.14 1.68
CA CYS A 320 25.45 4.53 1.32
C CYS A 320 24.57 4.28 2.55
N PHE A 321 25.13 3.76 3.64
CA PHE A 321 24.39 3.53 4.88
C PHE A 321 23.91 4.83 5.52
N LEU A 322 24.73 5.89 5.52
CA LEU A 322 24.31 7.21 6.01
C LEU A 322 23.14 7.76 5.18
N THR A 323 23.24 7.68 3.86
CA THR A 323 22.15 8.09 2.94
C THR A 323 20.87 7.30 3.20
N ALA A 324 20.98 5.99 3.43
CA ALA A 324 19.83 5.15 3.74
C ALA A 324 19.16 5.57 5.06
N LEU A 325 19.92 5.84 6.11
CA LEU A 325 19.39 6.28 7.41
C LEU A 325 18.67 7.63 7.31
N GLU A 326 19.24 8.59 6.58
CA GLU A 326 18.61 9.90 6.32
C GLU A 326 17.27 9.76 5.57
N LEU A 327 17.23 8.89 4.57
CA LEU A 327 16.02 8.62 3.77
C LEU A 327 14.96 7.82 4.54
N GLU A 328 15.37 6.89 5.40
CA GLU A 328 14.49 6.11 6.28
C GLU A 328 13.82 7.03 7.32
N ALA A 329 14.58 7.95 7.91
CA ALA A 329 14.07 8.92 8.89
C ALA A 329 12.90 9.74 8.33
N SER A 330 12.89 10.01 7.02
CA SER A 330 11.82 10.74 6.32
C SER A 330 10.89 9.85 5.48
N SER A 331 10.98 8.51 5.59
CA SER A 331 10.19 7.56 4.80
C SER A 331 8.73 7.48 5.23
N PRO A 332 7.75 7.78 4.36
CA PRO A 332 6.32 7.61 4.65
C PRO A 332 5.91 6.13 4.57
N ALA A 333 4.79 5.77 5.21
CA ALA A 333 4.24 4.42 5.15
C ALA A 333 3.84 3.98 3.73
N VAL A 334 3.42 4.94 2.90
CA VAL A 334 3.11 4.77 1.48
C VAL A 334 3.77 5.92 0.70
N PRO A 335 4.32 5.69 -0.52
CA PRO A 335 4.91 6.76 -1.30
C PRO A 335 3.95 7.93 -1.53
N PHE A 336 4.42 9.17 -1.37
CA PHE A 336 3.61 10.37 -1.61
C PHE A 336 3.00 10.43 -3.03
N THR A 337 3.64 9.78 -4.00
CA THR A 337 3.18 9.69 -5.39
C THR A 337 1.91 8.83 -5.56
N ILE A 338 1.41 8.18 -4.50
CA ILE A 338 0.11 7.50 -4.53
C ILE A 338 -1.05 8.47 -4.75
N ILE A 339 -0.89 9.73 -4.33
CA ILE A 339 -1.91 10.76 -4.53
C ILE A 339 -1.80 11.26 -5.97
N PRO A 340 -2.87 11.13 -6.78
CA PRO A 340 -2.82 11.47 -8.19
C PRO A 340 -2.63 12.97 -8.39
N ARG A 341 -1.83 13.34 -9.39
CA ARG A 341 -1.68 14.73 -9.82
C ARG A 341 -2.70 14.98 -10.93
N VAL A 342 -3.86 15.51 -10.57
CA VAL A 342 -4.91 15.87 -11.52
C VAL A 342 -5.03 17.40 -11.53
N LEU A 343 -4.64 18.01 -12.66
CA LEU A 343 -4.78 19.45 -12.87
C LEU A 343 -6.24 19.85 -13.08
#